data_AF-A0A3D5E594-F1
#
_entry.id   AF-A0A3D5E594-F1
#
_cell.length_a   1.000
_cell.length_b   1.000
_cell.length_c   1.000
_cell.angle_alpha   90.00
_cell.angle_beta   90.00
_cell.angle_gamma   90.00
#
_symmetry.space_group_name_H-M   'P 1'
#
loop_
_entity.id
_entity.type
_entity.pdbx_description
1 polymer ?
#
loop_
_entity_poly.entity_id
_entity_poly.type
_entity_poly.pdbx_seq_one_letter_code
_entity_poly.pdbx_strand_id
1 'polypeptide(L)'
;MDTNFILAVVALFCGGITAFFSKVAGENQVYSPSYMIVQAISFVVFAVVIHFIERHPFEITGKTIGIGLISGLFAGVATISSLIAFARGGQGSILFPVVSLGVVVSVGLSFVFYNEPITTTKVIGIGLGVGSILFLSR
;
A
#
# COMPACT_ATOMS: atom_id res chain seq x y z
N MET A 1 8.67 20.31 12.66
CA MET A 1 8.06 19.31 11.76
C MET A 1 7.40 18.28 12.61
N ASP A 2 6.11 18.00 12.37
CA ASP A 2 5.36 17.03 13.16
C ASP A 2 5.94 15.63 12.94
N THR A 3 6.17 14.86 14.02
CA THR A 3 6.71 13.48 13.95
C THR A 3 5.94 12.61 12.97
N ASN A 4 4.61 12.78 12.90
CA ASN A 4 3.73 12.07 11.97
C ASN A 4 4.05 12.37 10.50
N PHE A 5 4.45 13.60 10.19
CA PHE A 5 4.84 13.98 8.83
C PHE A 5 6.15 13.30 8.41
N ILE A 6 7.12 13.22 9.32
CA ILE A 6 8.40 12.53 9.06
C ILE A 6 8.15 11.04 8.81
N LEU A 7 7.32 10.39 9.62
CA LEU A 7 6.95 8.98 9.42
C LEU A 7 6.24 8.76 8.08
N ALA A 8 5.37 9.68 7.66
CA ALA A 8 4.71 9.62 6.36
C ALA A 8 5.70 9.75 5.19
N VAL A 9 6.71 10.62 5.31
CA VAL A 9 7.77 10.75 4.30
C VAL A 9 8.62 9.48 4.22
N VAL A 10 8.98 8.87 5.35
CA VAL A 10 9.69 7.60 5.36
C VAL A 10 8.85 6.49 4.71
N ALA A 11 7.55 6.43 5.02
CA ALA A 11 6.63 5.49 4.40
C ALA A 11 6.51 5.68 2.89
N LEU A 12 6.53 6.93 2.40
CA LEU A 12 6.54 7.25 0.97
C LEU A 12 7.78 6.67 0.28
N PHE A 13 8.97 6.87 0.86
CA PHE A 13 10.22 6.34 0.30
C PHE A 13 10.24 4.81 0.30
N CYS A 14 9.93 4.18 1.45
CA CYS A 14 9.91 2.72 1.56
C CYS A 14 8.85 2.09 0.64
N GLY A 15 7.66 2.71 0.54
CA GLY A 15 6.59 2.28 -0.35
C GLY A 15 6.97 2.37 -1.82
N GLY A 16 7.63 3.46 -2.23
CA GLY A 16 8.13 3.63 -3.59
C GLY A 16 9.18 2.57 -3.97
N ILE A 17 10.12 2.29 -3.07
CA ILE A 17 11.13 1.23 -3.28
C ILE A 17 10.43 -0.13 -3.43
N THR A 18 9.46 -0.43 -2.57
CA THR A 18 8.69 -1.70 -2.63
C THR A 18 7.92 -1.85 -3.94
N ALA A 19 7.32 -0.76 -4.43
CA ALA A 19 6.63 -0.75 -5.73
C ALA A 19 7.60 -1.01 -6.89
N PHE A 20 8.80 -0.43 -6.83
CA PHE A 20 9.85 -0.69 -7.81
C PHE A 20 10.30 -2.15 -7.83
N PHE A 21 10.56 -2.76 -6.68
CA PHE A 21 10.91 -4.19 -6.61
C PHE A 21 9.79 -5.08 -7.13
N SER A 22 8.53 -4.72 -6.87
CA SER A 22 7.37 -5.43 -7.41
C SER A 22 7.28 -5.32 -8.93
N LYS A 23 7.64 -4.17 -9.50
CA LYS A 23 7.80 -4.01 -10.96
C LYS A 23 8.87 -4.93 -11.51
N VAL A 24 10.08 -4.93 -10.93
CA VAL A 24 11.19 -5.79 -11.36
C VAL A 24 10.81 -7.26 -11.29
N ALA A 25 10.13 -7.69 -10.23
CA ALA A 25 9.63 -9.06 -10.09
C ALA A 25 8.61 -9.42 -11.17
N GLY A 26 7.70 -8.50 -11.50
CA GLY A 26 6.71 -8.70 -12.57
C GLY A 26 7.34 -8.77 -13.97
N GLU A 27 8.23 -7.84 -14.30
CA GLU A 27 8.94 -7.82 -15.60
C GLU A 27 9.79 -9.09 -15.80
N ASN A 28 10.44 -9.58 -14.75
CA ASN A 28 11.23 -10.82 -14.78
C ASN A 28 10.38 -12.11 -14.78
N GLN A 29 9.05 -12.02 -14.93
CA GLN A 29 8.13 -13.17 -14.91
C GLN A 29 8.28 -14.06 -13.67
N VAL A 30 8.61 -13.45 -12.52
CA VAL A 30 8.71 -14.20 -11.27
C VAL A 30 7.35 -14.78 -10.93
N TYR A 31 7.31 -16.07 -10.60
CA TYR A 31 6.07 -16.75 -10.22
C TYR A 31 5.41 -16.02 -9.03
N SER A 32 4.26 -15.40 -9.28
CA SER A 32 3.65 -14.43 -8.36
C SER A 32 3.40 -14.99 -6.96
N PRO A 33 2.88 -16.23 -6.80
CA PRO A 33 2.70 -16.81 -5.46
C PRO A 33 4.03 -16.99 -4.71
N SER A 34 5.11 -17.40 -5.37
CA SER A 34 6.42 -17.54 -4.71
C SER A 34 6.96 -16.20 -4.23
N TYR A 35 6.85 -15.14 -5.05
CA TYR A 35 7.25 -13.79 -4.65
C TYR A 35 6.48 -13.31 -3.41
N MET A 36 5.17 -13.52 -3.39
CA MET A 36 4.31 -13.13 -2.26
C MET A 36 4.66 -13.90 -0.98
N ILE A 37 4.95 -15.19 -1.08
CA ILE A 37 5.36 -16.00 0.09
C ILE A 37 6.68 -15.47 0.66
N VAL A 38 7.67 -15.21 -0.19
CA VAL A 38 8.98 -14.66 0.24
C VAL A 38 8.81 -13.26 0.85
N GLN A 39 7.96 -12.43 0.26
CA GLN A 39 7.61 -11.12 0.81
C GLN A 39 6.92 -11.25 2.18
N ALA A 40 5.96 -12.16 2.33
CA ALA A 40 5.26 -12.41 3.60
C ALA A 40 6.23 -12.91 4.68
N ILE A 41 7.14 -13.83 4.36
CA ILE A 41 8.19 -14.29 5.28
C ILE A 41 9.06 -13.11 5.74
N SER A 42 9.48 -12.24 4.81
CA SER A 42 10.27 -11.05 5.12
C SER A 42 9.53 -10.11 6.07
N PHE A 43 8.22 -9.92 5.86
CA PHE A 43 7.35 -9.15 6.76
C PHE A 43 7.23 -9.78 8.14
N VAL A 44 7.08 -11.10 8.23
CA VAL A 44 7.00 -11.82 9.51
C VAL A 44 8.29 -11.67 10.29
N VAL A 45 9.46 -11.85 9.65
CA VAL A 45 10.76 -11.65 10.31
C VAL A 45 10.87 -10.23 10.85
N PHE A 46 10.50 -9.23 10.05
CA PHE A 46 10.54 -7.83 10.47
C PHE A 46 9.60 -7.55 11.66
N ALA A 47 8.36 -8.07 11.61
CA ALA A 47 7.39 -7.94 12.69
C ALA A 47 7.87 -8.61 13.99
N VAL A 48 8.49 -9.79 13.90
CA VAL A 48 9.07 -10.48 15.05
C VAL A 48 10.20 -9.66 15.67
N VAL A 49 11.11 -9.11 14.86
CA VAL A 49 12.20 -8.24 15.34
C VAL A 49 11.65 -7.02 16.09
N ILE A 50 10.65 -6.34 15.52
CA ILE A 50 10.02 -5.18 16.18
C ILE A 50 9.35 -5.60 17.49
N HIS A 51 8.64 -6.72 17.50
CA HIS A 51 7.99 -7.23 18.71
C HIS A 51 8.99 -7.49 19.85
N PHE A 52 10.17 -8.05 19.53
CA PHE A 52 11.25 -8.24 20.50
C PHE A 52 11.82 -6.91 21.04
N ILE A 53 11.82 -5.86 20.22
CA ILE A 53 12.31 -4.53 20.61
C ILE A 53 11.27 -3.81 21.50
N GLU A 54 10.00 -3.81 21.10
CA GLU A 54 8.93 -3.07 21.80
C GLU A 54 8.42 -3.77 23.06
N ARG A 55 8.64 -5.09 23.19
CA ARG A 55 8.25 -5.92 24.35
C ARG A 55 6.79 -5.77 24.80
N HIS A 56 5.90 -5.38 23.89
CA HIS A 56 4.47 -5.30 24.17
C HIS A 56 3.84 -6.69 24.27
N PRO A 57 2.82 -6.91 25.11
CA PRO A 57 2.12 -8.18 25.16
C PRO A 57 1.43 -8.48 23.82
N PHE A 58 1.50 -9.73 23.37
CA PHE A 58 0.91 -10.14 22.10
C PHE A 58 -0.62 -10.21 22.23
N GLU A 59 -1.31 -9.12 21.90
CA GLU A 59 -2.77 -9.03 22.03
C GLU A 59 -3.47 -9.42 20.72
N ILE A 60 -3.85 -10.69 20.61
CA ILE A 60 -4.71 -11.15 19.52
C ILE A 60 -6.18 -11.02 19.95
N THR A 61 -6.80 -9.91 19.58
CA THR A 61 -8.25 -9.74 19.72
C THR A 61 -8.97 -10.22 18.46
N GLY A 62 -10.20 -10.73 18.56
CA GLY A 62 -11.00 -11.15 17.40
C GLY A 62 -11.19 -10.04 16.35
N LYS A 63 -11.22 -8.77 16.78
CA LYS A 63 -11.21 -7.59 15.91
C LYS A 63 -9.90 -7.48 15.11
N THR A 64 -8.75 -7.69 15.75
CA THR A 64 -7.42 -7.69 15.11
C THR A 64 -7.32 -8.79 14.05
N ILE A 65 -7.83 -10.00 14.36
CA ILE A 65 -7.88 -11.11 13.40
C ILE A 65 -8.76 -10.75 12.20
N GLY A 66 -9.98 -10.25 12.44
CA GLY A 66 -10.91 -9.90 11.36
C GLY A 66 -10.35 -8.83 10.42
N ILE A 67 -9.81 -7.74 10.97
CA ILE A 67 -9.21 -6.65 10.19
C ILE A 67 -7.96 -7.15 9.46
N GLY A 68 -7.12 -7.94 10.13
CA GLY A 68 -5.89 -8.51 9.54
C GLY A 68 -6.17 -9.45 8.37
N LEU A 69 -7.17 -10.34 8.48
CA LEU A 69 -7.54 -11.25 7.41
C LEU A 69 -8.13 -10.53 6.20
N ILE A 70 -9.04 -9.58 6.43
CA ILE A 70 -9.65 -8.81 5.33
C ILE A 70 -8.58 -7.97 4.63
N SER A 71 -7.77 -7.22 5.39
CA SER A 71 -6.71 -6.40 4.80
C SER A 71 -5.67 -7.24 4.06
N GLY A 72 -5.27 -8.39 4.62
CA GLY A 72 -4.34 -9.32 3.98
C GLY A 72 -4.87 -9.89 2.66
N LEU A 73 -6.17 -10.21 2.58
CA LEU A 73 -6.80 -10.68 1.35
C LEU A 73 -6.76 -9.60 0.26
N PHE A 74 -7.15 -8.37 0.58
CA PHE A 74 -7.12 -7.26 -0.37
C PHE A 74 -5.67 -6.91 -0.79
N ALA A 75 -4.72 -6.93 0.13
CA ALA A 75 -3.30 -6.73 -0.17
C ALA A 75 -2.76 -7.83 -1.10
N GLY A 76 -3.18 -9.08 -0.88
CA GLY A 76 -2.83 -10.20 -1.74
C GLY A 76 -3.35 -10.03 -3.16
N VAL A 77 -4.64 -9.70 -3.32
CA VAL A 77 -5.25 -9.42 -4.63
C VAL A 77 -4.54 -8.25 -5.32
N ALA A 78 -4.29 -7.15 -4.61
CA ALA A 78 -3.60 -5.99 -5.15
C ALA A 78 -2.18 -6.33 -5.65
N THR A 79 -1.45 -7.15 -4.90
CA THR A 79 -0.09 -7.57 -5.27
C THR A 79 -0.09 -8.48 -6.50
N ILE A 80 -0.99 -9.48 -6.55
CA ILE A 80 -1.12 -10.38 -7.71
C ILE A 80 -1.50 -9.58 -8.96
N SER A 81 -2.52 -8.72 -8.87
CA SER A 81 -2.96 -7.90 -10.00
C SER A 81 -1.85 -6.99 -10.51
N SER A 82 -1.06 -6.39 -9.62
CA SER A 82 0.08 -5.54 -9.98
C SER A 82 1.17 -6.35 -10.68
N LEU A 83 1.55 -7.51 -10.14
CA LEU A 83 2.56 -8.39 -10.73
C LEU A 83 2.15 -8.88 -12.13
N ILE A 84 0.89 -9.30 -12.30
CA ILE A 84 0.38 -9.74 -13.59
C ILE A 84 0.39 -8.59 -14.60
N ALA A 85 0.00 -7.39 -14.19
CA ALA A 85 0.00 -6.23 -15.07
C ALA A 85 1.43 -5.84 -15.51
N PHE A 86 2.42 -5.90 -14.61
CA PHE A 86 3.84 -5.76 -14.98
C PHE A 86 4.32 -6.90 -15.88
N ALA A 87 3.95 -8.15 -15.60
CA ALA A 87 4.30 -9.31 -16.41
C ALA A 87 3.73 -9.23 -17.84
N ARG A 88 2.62 -8.50 -18.05
CA ARG A 88 2.03 -8.26 -19.37
C ARG A 88 2.65 -7.06 -20.12
N GLY A 89 3.75 -6.51 -19.62
CA GLY A 89 4.43 -5.35 -20.22
C GLY A 89 3.81 -4.00 -19.82
N GLY A 90 3.05 -3.96 -18.72
CA GLY A 90 2.50 -2.72 -18.18
C GLY A 90 3.62 -1.75 -17.78
N GLN A 91 3.59 -0.54 -18.34
CA GLN A 91 4.59 0.48 -18.03
C GLN A 91 4.40 0.97 -16.59
N GLY A 92 5.47 0.99 -15.80
CA GLY A 92 5.45 1.53 -14.44
C GLY A 92 5.00 2.99 -14.37
N SER A 93 5.29 3.78 -15.40
CA SER A 93 4.82 5.17 -15.54
C SER A 93 3.29 5.29 -15.52
N ILE A 94 2.55 4.27 -15.97
CA ILE A 94 1.08 4.24 -15.97
C ILE A 94 0.57 3.49 -14.74
N LEU A 95 1.22 2.38 -14.38
CA LEU A 95 0.77 1.52 -13.29
C LEU A 95 0.94 2.17 -11.91
N PHE A 96 2.07 2.85 -11.64
CA PHE A 96 2.29 3.45 -10.32
C PHE A 96 1.29 4.57 -10.01
N PRO A 97 0.98 5.50 -10.93
CA PRO A 97 -0.06 6.50 -10.68
C PRO A 97 -1.44 5.86 -10.48
N VAL A 98 -1.80 4.86 -11.29
CA VAL A 98 -3.10 4.16 -11.15
C VAL A 98 -3.21 3.47 -9.80
N VAL A 99 -2.17 2.76 -9.33
CA VAL A 99 -2.16 2.16 -7.99
C VAL A 99 -2.22 3.24 -6.90
N SER A 100 -1.60 4.40 -7.14
CA SER A 100 -1.65 5.54 -6.21
C SER A 100 -3.06 6.15 -6.07
N LEU A 101 -3.97 5.97 -7.03
CA LEU A 101 -5.39 6.33 -6.86
C LEU A 101 -6.08 5.52 -5.76
N GLY A 102 -5.50 4.41 -5.31
CA GLY A 102 -5.95 3.70 -4.12
C GLY A 102 -6.02 4.60 -2.87
N VAL A 103 -5.20 5.67 -2.81
CA VAL A 103 -5.28 6.68 -1.75
C VAL A 103 -6.65 7.36 -1.74
N VAL A 104 -7.26 7.62 -2.89
CA VAL A 104 -8.60 8.22 -2.99
C VAL A 104 -9.65 7.28 -2.39
N VAL A 105 -9.53 5.99 -2.65
CA VAL A 105 -10.41 4.95 -2.07
C VAL A 105 -10.21 4.90 -0.55
N SER A 106 -8.97 4.87 -0.08
CA SER A 106 -8.66 4.83 1.35
C SER A 106 -9.18 6.07 2.09
N VAL A 107 -8.96 7.26 1.54
CA VAL A 107 -9.43 8.52 2.12
C VAL A 107 -10.96 8.59 2.09
N GLY A 108 -11.59 8.14 1.01
CA GLY A 108 -13.05 7.99 0.91
C GLY A 108 -13.62 7.08 2.00
N LEU A 109 -13.01 5.90 2.21
CA LEU A 109 -13.41 4.98 3.28
C LEU A 109 -13.18 5.61 4.66
N SER A 110 -12.07 6.32 4.87
CA SER A 110 -11.81 7.02 6.13
C SER A 110 -12.90 8.06 6.44
N PHE A 111 -13.39 8.79 5.44
CA PHE A 111 -14.51 9.71 5.64
C PHE A 111 -15.79 8.99 6.05
N VAL A 112 -16.14 7.90 5.35
CA VAL A 112 -17.40 7.16 5.61
C VAL A 112 -17.39 6.48 6.96
N PHE A 113 -16.28 5.87 7.36
CA PHE A 113 -16.20 5.07 8.59
C PHE A 113 -15.75 5.85 9.84
N TYR A 114 -14.87 6.85 9.68
CA TYR A 114 -14.29 7.59 10.81
C TYR A 114 -14.85 9.01 10.96
N ASN A 115 -15.78 9.44 10.10
CA ASN A 115 -16.41 10.78 10.14
C ASN A 115 -15.40 11.93 10.25
N GLU A 116 -14.24 11.81 9.59
CA GLU A 116 -13.27 12.89 9.59
C GLU A 116 -13.87 14.18 9.00
N PRO A 117 -13.59 15.37 9.58
CA PRO A 117 -14.11 16.62 9.05
C PRO A 117 -13.58 16.86 7.64
N ILE A 118 -14.52 16.97 6.70
CA ILE A 118 -14.25 17.29 5.30
C ILE A 118 -13.98 18.78 5.20
N THR A 119 -12.71 19.15 5.12
CA THR A 119 -12.31 20.52 4.77
C THR A 119 -12.25 20.66 3.27
N THR A 120 -12.70 21.81 2.75
CA THR A 120 -12.68 22.13 1.31
C THR A 120 -11.29 21.93 0.69
N THR A 121 -10.24 22.20 1.46
CA THR A 121 -8.84 21.96 1.07
C THR A 121 -8.51 20.49 0.82
N LYS A 122 -9.04 19.55 1.63
CA LYS A 122 -8.87 18.10 1.41
C LYS A 122 -9.54 17.67 0.11
N VAL A 123 -10.75 18.15 -0.16
CA VAL A 123 -11.51 17.82 -1.38
C VAL A 123 -10.81 18.33 -2.63
N ILE A 124 -10.35 19.58 -2.62
CA ILE A 124 -9.59 20.17 -3.72
C ILE A 124 -8.24 19.43 -3.91
N GLY A 125 -7.54 19.10 -2.82
CA GLY A 125 -6.29 18.35 -2.89
C GLY A 125 -6.45 16.96 -3.49
N ILE A 126 -7.51 16.23 -3.13
CA ILE A 126 -7.85 14.94 -3.73
C ILE A 126 -8.20 15.11 -5.21
N GLY A 127 -9.01 16.12 -5.56
CA GLY A 127 -9.38 16.42 -6.94
C GLY A 127 -8.17 16.73 -7.82
N LEU A 128 -7.24 17.54 -7.32
CA LEU A 128 -5.96 17.83 -8.00
C LEU A 128 -5.06 16.59 -8.08
N GLY A 129 -5.01 15.76 -7.05
CA GLY A 129 -4.27 14.49 -7.07
C GLY A 129 -4.79 13.53 -8.13
N VAL A 130 -6.11 13.37 -8.22
CA VAL A 130 -6.76 12.58 -9.28
C VAL A 130 -6.46 13.17 -10.64
N GLY A 131 -6.58 14.49 -10.80
CA GLY A 131 -6.27 15.19 -12.05
C GLY A 131 -4.83 14.99 -12.50
N SER A 132 -3.86 15.12 -11.58
CA SER A 132 -2.44 14.88 -11.85
C SER A 132 -2.18 13.46 -12.32
N ILE A 133 -2.83 12.48 -11.70
CA ILE A 133 -2.67 11.06 -12.06
C ILE A 133 -3.29 10.77 -13.43
N LEU A 134 -4.46 11.33 -13.74
CA LEU A 134 -5.10 11.18 -15.04
C LEU A 134 -4.25 11.75 -16.18
N PHE A 135 -3.58 12.88 -15.94
CA PHE A 135 -2.63 13.46 -16.90
C PHE A 135 -1.38 12.59 -17.07
N LEU A 136 -0.87 12.00 -15.99
CA LEU A 136 0.32 11.15 -16.04
C LEU A 136 0.05 9.75 -16.64
N SER A 137 -1.21 9.30 -16.59
CA SER A 137 -1.67 8.01 -17.11
C SER A 137 -2.01 8.03 -18.62
N ARG A 138 -1.95 9.19 -19.29
CA ARG A 138 -2.15 9.34 -20.74
C ARG A 138 -0.84 9.60 -21.44
#